data_AF-A3MUZ3-F1
#
_entry.id   AF-A3MUZ3-F1
#
_cell.length_a   1.000
_cell.length_b   1.000
_cell.length_c   1.000
_cell.angle_alpha   90.00
_cell.angle_beta   90.00
_cell.angle_gamma   90.00
#
_symmetry.space_group_name_H-M   'P 1'
#
loop_
_entity.id
_entity.type
_entity.pdbx_description
1 polymer ?
#
loop_
_entity_poly.entity_id
_entity_poly.type
_entity_poly.pdbx_seq_one_letter_code
_entity_poly.pdbx_strand_id
1 'polypeptide(L)' 'MGGRQRTSLFMTTEEEAKKLGLETEEEKKEKSKEKEKEKGKK' A
#
# COMPACT_ATOMS: atom_id res chain seq x y z
N MET A 1 -2.81 34.05 -0.88
CA MET A 1 -2.68 32.61 -1.19
C MET A 1 -2.12 31.90 0.04
N GLY A 2 -2.99 31.50 0.97
CA GLY A 2 -2.56 30.87 2.24
C GLY A 2 -3.17 29.47 2.37
N GLY A 3 -2.56 28.48 1.73
CA GLY A 3 -2.97 27.09 1.89
C GLY A 3 -2.32 26.49 3.14
N ARG A 4 -3.12 25.94 4.05
CA ARG A 4 -2.61 25.12 5.15
C ARG A 4 -1.86 23.94 4.54
N GLN A 5 -0.54 23.94 4.68
CA GLN A 5 0.29 22.79 4.34
C GLN A 5 -0.18 21.62 5.21
N ARG A 6 -0.64 20.56 4.55
CA ARG A 6 -0.87 19.29 5.23
C ARG A 6 0.52 18.75 5.57
N THR A 7 0.89 18.85 6.83
CA THR A 7 2.03 18.10 7.34
C THR A 7 1.58 16.65 7.49
N SER A 8 2.31 15.72 6.88
CA SER A 8 2.08 14.29 7.04
C SER A 8 2.49 13.91 8.46
N LEU A 9 1.55 14.07 9.39
CA LEU A 9 1.74 13.81 10.80
C LEU A 9 1.78 12.29 11.01
N PHE A 10 3.00 11.75 10.95
CA PHE A 10 3.39 10.35 11.16
C PHE A 10 3.05 9.38 10.02
N MET A 11 4.07 8.98 9.27
CA MET A 11 4.03 7.79 8.43
C MET A 11 4.24 6.57 9.32
N THR A 12 3.32 5.61 9.28
CA THR A 12 3.47 4.32 9.97
C THR A 12 4.60 3.52 9.33
N THR A 13 5.38 2.83 10.14
CA THR A 13 6.40 1.89 9.63
C THR A 13 5.74 0.66 9.00
N GLU A 14 6.48 -0.07 8.15
CA GLU A 14 5.98 -1.31 7.55
C GLU A 14 5.68 -2.39 8.60
N GLU A 15 6.45 -2.44 9.68
CA GLU A 15 6.22 -3.38 10.78
C GLU A 15 4.94 -3.07 11.56
N GLU A 16 4.65 -1.80 11.79
CA GLU A 16 3.39 -1.36 12.41
C GLU A 16 2.21 -1.56 11.47
N ALA A 17 2.38 -1.28 10.17
CA ALA A 17 1.37 -1.53 9.16
C ALA A 17 0.97 -3.01 9.11
N LYS A 18 1.95 -3.93 9.16
CA LYS A 18 1.70 -5.38 9.24
C LYS A 18 0.94 -5.78 10.51
N LYS A 19 1.30 -5.22 11.67
CA LYS A 19 0.58 -5.47 12.94
C LYS A 19 -0.86 -4.94 12.91
N LEU A 20 -1.09 -3.83 12.21
CA LEU A 20 -2.40 -3.22 12.04
C LEU A 20 -3.22 -3.85 10.90
N GLY A 21 -2.68 -4.84 10.19
CA GLY A 21 -3.34 -5.46 9.04
C GLY A 21 -3.51 -4.52 7.85
N LEU A 22 -2.69 -3.46 7.77
CA LEU A 22 -2.65 -2.55 6.64
C LEU A 22 -1.78 -3.16 5.53
N GLU A 23 -2.41 -3.52 4.42
CA GLU A 23 -1.70 -3.99 3.23
C GLU A 23 -0.79 -2.88 2.69
N THR A 24 0.52 -3.16 2.66
CA THR A 24 1.50 -2.24 2.07
C THR A 24 1.35 -2.20 0.56
N GLU A 25 1.86 -1.14 -0.07
CA GLU A 25 1.82 -1.03 -1.54
C GLU A 25 2.57 -2.17 -2.23
N GLU A 26 3.58 -2.75 -1.59
CA GLU A 26 4.30 -3.92 -2.09
C GLU A 26 3.41 -5.16 -2.14
N GLU A 27 2.70 -5.47 -1.05
CA GLU A 27 1.76 -6.61 -1.02
C GLU A 27 0.61 -6.44 -2.04
N LYS A 28 0.13 -5.22 -2.25
CA LYS A 28 -0.88 -4.93 -3.30
C LYS A 28 -0.31 -5.14 -4.70
N LYS A 29 0.92 -4.71 -4.96
CA LYS A 29 1.59 -4.91 -6.25
C LYS A 29 1.84 -6.38 -6.53
N GLU A 30 2.25 -7.17 -5.54
CA GLU A 30 2.44 -8.62 -5.70
C GLU A 30 1.13 -9.35 -5.98
N LYS A 31 0.08 -9.11 -5.19
CA LYS A 31 -1.26 -9.69 -5.43
C LYS A 31 -1.83 -9.31 -6.80
N SER A 32 -1.55 -8.11 -7.29
CA SER A 32 -1.99 -7.67 -8.62
C SER A 32 -1.31 -8.45 -9.75
N LYS A 33 0.01 -8.67 -9.65
CA LYS A 33 0.79 -9.43 -10.64
C LYS A 33 0.42 -10.91 -10.63
N GLU A 34 0.15 -11.48 -9.47
CA GLU A 34 -0.27 -12.87 -9.34
C GLU A 34 -1.63 -13.11 -10.01
N LYS A 35 -2.60 -12.23 -9.78
CA LYS A 35 -3.92 -12.27 -10.45
C LYS A 35 -3.83 -12.10 -11.96
N GLU A 36 -2.88 -11.31 -12.46
CA GLU A 36 -2.67 -11.12 -13.89
C GLU A 36 -2.10 -12.38 -14.56
N LYS A 37 -1.15 -13.05 -13.90
CA LYS A 37 -0.60 -14.33 -14.36
C LYS A 37 -1.62 -15.47 -14.32
N GLU A 38 -2.53 -15.46 -13.35
CA GLU A 38 -3.60 -16.46 -13.25
C GLU A 38 -4.66 -16.27 -14.37
N LYS A 39 -4.99 -15.02 -14.70
CA LYS A 39 -5.92 -14.71 -15.81
C LYS A 39 -5.36 -15.02 -17.19
N GLY A 40 -4.04 -14.91 -17.39
CA GLY A 40 -3.39 -15.24 -18.65
C GLY A 40 -3.19 -16.75 -18.90
N LYS A 41 -3.52 -17.60 -17.92
CA LYS A 41 -3.42 -19.07 -18.02
C LYS A 41 -4.76 -19.79 -18.29
N LYS A 42 -5.88 -19.06 -18.31
CA LYS A 42 -7.17 -19.56 -18.79
C LYS A 42 -7.37 -19.22 -20.25
#